data_AF-K9PXB8-F1
#
_entry.id   AF-K9PXB8-F1
#
_cell.length_a   1.000
_cell.length_b   1.000
_cell.length_c   1.000
_cell.angle_alpha   90.00
_cell.angle_beta   90.00
_cell.angle_gamma   90.00
#
_symmetry.space_group_name_H-M   'P 1'
#
loop_
_entity.id
_entity.type
_entity.pdbx_description
1 polymer ?
#
loop_
_entity_poly.entity_id
_entity_poly.type
_entity_poly.pdbx_seq_one_letter_code
_entity_poly.pdbx_strand_id
1 'polypeptide(L)' 'MAAPEPTVKPNIQDPKFGFNFYSEKLNGRAAMIGIILAIIIELITHQGVVSWLGLI' A
#
# COMPACT_ATOMS: atom_id res chain seq x y z
N MET A 1 -5.85 -43.87 -15.70
CA MET A 1 -5.33 -43.66 -14.33
C MET A 1 -5.40 -42.17 -14.06
N ALA A 2 -6.30 -41.73 -13.18
CA ALA A 2 -6.49 -40.31 -12.87
C ALA A 2 -5.31 -39.80 -12.03
N ALA A 3 -4.83 -38.58 -12.31
CA ALA A 3 -3.73 -37.97 -11.58
C ALA A 3 -4.13 -37.73 -10.10
N PRO A 4 -3.20 -37.86 -9.13
CA PRO A 4 -3.50 -37.63 -7.72
C PRO A 4 -3.82 -36.15 -7.49
N GLU A 5 -4.97 -35.87 -6.89
CA GLU A 5 -5.35 -34.52 -6.51
C GLU A 5 -4.44 -34.01 -5.38
N PRO A 6 -3.90 -32.78 -5.46
CA PRO A 6 -3.07 -32.23 -4.39
C PRO A 6 -3.92 -31.94 -3.13
N THR A 7 -3.65 -32.66 -2.05
CA THR A 7 -4.35 -32.57 -0.74
C THR A 7 -4.16 -31.23 -0.01
N VAL A 8 -3.18 -30.43 -0.40
CA VAL A 8 -2.91 -29.13 0.24
C VAL A 8 -3.47 -28.02 -0.64
N LYS A 9 -4.70 -27.60 -0.33
CA LYS A 9 -5.20 -26.30 -0.81
C LYS A 9 -4.28 -25.23 -0.22
N PRO A 10 -3.60 -24.39 -1.03
CA PRO A 10 -2.87 -23.27 -0.49
C PRO A 10 -3.86 -22.46 0.35
N ASN A 11 -3.51 -22.16 1.59
CA ASN A 11 -4.25 -21.19 2.40
C ASN A 11 -3.99 -19.83 1.78
N ILE A 12 -4.70 -19.55 0.69
CA ILE A 12 -4.85 -18.21 0.15
C ILE A 12 -5.65 -17.53 1.23
N GLN A 13 -4.96 -16.79 2.12
CA GLN A 13 -5.64 -15.92 3.06
C GLN A 13 -6.52 -15.03 2.20
N ASP A 14 -7.85 -15.27 2.24
CA ASP A 14 -8.82 -14.46 1.52
C ASP A 14 -8.45 -12.99 1.74
N PRO A 15 -8.50 -12.13 0.70
CA PRO A 15 -8.15 -10.73 0.85
C PRO A 15 -9.02 -10.15 1.96
N LYS A 16 -8.43 -10.02 3.16
CA LYS A 16 -9.13 -9.55 4.34
C LYS A 16 -9.39 -8.07 4.11
N PHE A 17 -10.58 -7.73 3.65
CA PHE A 17 -11.03 -6.35 3.64
C PHE A 17 -11.16 -5.88 5.08
N GLY A 18 -10.69 -4.66 5.35
CA GLY A 18 -10.68 -4.06 6.69
C GLY A 18 -9.30 -3.95 7.33
N PHE A 19 -9.29 -3.55 8.60
CA PHE A 19 -8.08 -3.36 9.40
C PHE A 19 -7.52 -4.73 9.84
N ASN A 20 -6.51 -5.20 9.12
CA ASN A 20 -5.74 -6.39 9.49
C ASN A 20 -4.25 -6.11 9.26
N PHE A 21 -3.41 -6.98 9.84
CA PHE A 21 -1.96 -6.83 9.83
C PHE A 21 -1.35 -6.67 8.42
N TYR A 22 -1.91 -7.35 7.41
CA TYR A 22 -1.43 -7.21 6.03
C TYR A 22 -1.77 -5.82 5.45
N SER A 23 -3.00 -5.35 5.63
CA SER A 23 -3.43 -4.00 5.22
C SER A 23 -2.64 -2.91 5.94
N GLU A 24 -2.38 -3.05 7.24
CA GLU A 24 -1.56 -2.10 8.02
C GLU A 24 -0.13 -2.03 7.50
N LYS A 25 0.49 -3.18 7.22
CA LYS A 25 1.85 -3.24 6.66
C LYS A 25 1.93 -2.63 5.26
N LEU A 26 0.93 -2.86 4.41
CA LEU A 26 0.85 -2.23 3.09
C LEU A 26 0.63 -0.72 3.18
N ASN A 27 -0.32 -0.27 4.00
CA ASN A 27 -0.61 1.14 4.21
C ASN A 27 0.59 1.88 4.80
N GLY A 28 1.30 1.28 5.75
CA GLY A 28 2.53 1.86 6.31
C GLY A 28 3.63 2.04 5.26
N ARG A 29 3.79 1.10 4.33
CA ARG A 29 4.74 1.24 3.20
C ARG A 29 4.32 2.35 2.24
N ALA A 30 3.03 2.40 1.90
CA ALA A 30 2.49 3.47 1.06
C ALA A 30 2.70 4.85 1.71
N ALA A 31 2.52 4.96 3.03
CA ALA A 31 2.76 6.19 3.78
C ALA A 31 4.24 6.61 3.76
N MET A 32 5.18 5.68 3.94
CA MET A 32 6.61 5.99 3.83
C MET A 32 6.98 6.55 2.45
N ILE A 33 6.45 5.94 1.39
CA ILE A 33 6.64 6.43 0.01
C ILE A 33 5.98 7.80 -0.17
N GLY A 34 4.77 7.98 0.35
CA GLY A 34 4.03 9.25 0.27
C GLY A 34 4.76 10.42 0.92
N ILE A 35 5.37 10.22 2.09
CA ILE A 35 6.18 11.26 2.75
C ILE A 35 7.41 11.62 1.91
N ILE A 36 8.14 10.64 1.39
CA ILE A 36 9.31 10.89 0.54
C ILE A 36 8.90 11.68 -0.72
N LEU A 37 7.80 11.28 -1.37
CA LEU A 37 7.28 11.98 -2.55
C LEU A 37 6.83 13.40 -2.21
N ALA A 38 6.18 13.62 -1.07
CA ALA A 38 5.78 14.96 -0.63
C ALA A 38 6.98 15.89 -0.49
N ILE A 39 8.08 15.41 0.12
CA ILE A 39 9.33 16.17 0.24
C ILE A 39 9.93 16.47 -1.14
N ILE A 40 9.99 15.48 -2.04
CA ILE A 40 10.54 15.67 -3.39
C ILE A 40 9.73 16.72 -4.15
N ILE A 41 8.40 16.65 -4.09
CA ILE A 41 7.52 17.62 -4.75
C ILE A 41 7.77 19.01 -4.17
N GLU A 42 7.80 19.14 -2.85
CA GLU A 42 8.05 20.43 -2.18
C GLU A 42 9.40 21.04 -2.57
N LEU A 43 10.46 20.23 -2.72
CA LEU A 43 11.78 20.68 -3.15
C LEU A 43 11.80 21.15 -4.61
N ILE A 44 11.08 20.46 -5.52
CA ILE A 44 11.05 20.82 -6.95
C ILE A 44 10.17 22.04 -7.19
N THR A 45 9.03 22.11 -6.49
CA THR A 45 8.00 23.12 -6.74
C THR A 45 8.12 24.34 -5.82
N HIS A 46 8.99 24.28 -4.81
CA HIS A 46 9.20 25.31 -3.78
C HIS A 46 7.91 25.76 -3.07
N GLN A 47 6.90 24.89 -3.05
CA GLN A 47 5.60 25.12 -2.43
C GLN A 47 5.22 23.87 -1.63
N GLY A 48 4.61 24.07 -0.46
CA GLY A 48 4.20 22.95 0.38
C GLY A 48 3.18 22.05 -0.33
N VAL A 49 3.25 20.74 -0.11
CA VAL A 49 2.38 19.77 -0.80
C VAL A 49 0.87 20.06 -0.62
N VAL A 50 0.49 20.65 0.52
CA VAL A 50 -0.90 21.03 0.82
C VAL A 50 -1.37 22.23 -0.03
N SER A 51 -0.48 23.20 -0.26
CA SER A 51 -0.75 24.34 -1.13
C SER A 51 -0.76 23.90 -2.60
N TRP A 52 0.14 22.98 -2.97
CA TRP A 52 0.13 22.37 -4.31
C TRP A 52 -1.18 21.62 -4.61
N LEU A 53 -1.77 20.96 -3.60
CA LEU A 53 -3.09 20.33 -3.71
C LEU A 53 -4.27 21.33 -3.70
N GLY A 54 -4.01 22.63 -3.54
CA GLY A 54 -5.03 23.69 -3.53
C GLY A 54 -5.91 23.69 -2.28
N LEU A 55 -5.42 23.12 -1.18
CA LEU A 55 -6.17 23.02 0.08
C LEU A 55 -5.99 24.24 1.00
N ILE A 56 -4.98 25.07 0.73
CA ILE A 56 -4.68 26.34 1.40
C ILE A 56 -4.15 27.38 0.41
#